data_AF-A0A660NUT1-F1
#
_entry.id   AF-A0A660NUT1-F1
#
_cell.length_a   1.000
_cell.length_b   1.000
_cell.length_c   1.000
_cell.angle_alpha   90.00
_cell.angle_beta   90.00
_cell.angle_gamma   90.00
#
_symmetry.space_group_name_H-M   'P 1'
#
loop_
_entity.id
_entity.type
_entity.pdbx_description
1 polymer ?
#
loop_
_entity_poly.entity_id
_entity_poly.type
_entity_poly.pdbx_seq_one_letter_code
_entity_poly.pdbx_strand_id
1 'polypeptide(L)'
;MKKIVFLTGAGMSVESGFKTFRGNDGLWEDYPVEKVATHEAWENDPEFINNFYNGLRKKLFAAKPNDGHKLIKQLEDHYEVTVITQNVDDLHEKAGSTNVIHLHGELKKVCSSADAYNPKYRKELTEDVPDVLPGEKAGDGSLLRPFIVFFGESVPMIEPAAKEVSEADIFVIIGTS
;
A
#
# COMPACT_ATOMS: atom_id res chain seq x y z
N MET A 1 -14.00 -16.53 19.38
CA MET A 1 -12.73 -15.88 19.75
C MET A 1 -12.97 -14.38 19.67
N LYS A 2 -12.34 -13.53 20.48
CA LYS A 2 -12.56 -12.07 20.36
C LYS A 2 -11.94 -11.55 19.06
N LYS A 3 -12.57 -10.56 18.43
CA LYS A 3 -12.10 -9.92 17.19
C LYS A 3 -11.32 -8.63 17.49
N ILE A 4 -10.08 -8.57 17.00
CA ILE A 4 -9.25 -7.36 17.04
C ILE A 4 -9.08 -6.85 15.61
N VAL A 5 -9.41 -5.59 15.40
CA VAL A 5 -9.15 -4.91 14.13
C VAL A 5 -8.05 -3.87 14.36
N PHE A 6 -6.99 -3.94 13.55
CA PHE A 6 -5.94 -2.93 13.52
C PHE A 6 -6.18 -1.98 12.35
N LEU A 7 -6.10 -0.68 12.58
CA LEU A 7 -5.89 0.32 11.54
C LEU A 7 -4.44 0.80 11.62
N THR A 8 -3.65 0.50 10.60
CA THR A 8 -2.23 0.89 10.54
C THR A 8 -1.98 1.94 9.47
N GLY A 9 -1.01 2.83 9.75
CA GLY A 9 -0.51 3.82 8.79
C GLY A 9 1.02 3.82 8.73
N ALA A 10 1.59 4.82 8.06
CA ALA A 10 3.00 4.81 7.68
C ALA A 10 3.97 4.73 8.88
N GLY A 11 3.54 5.21 10.05
CA GLY A 11 4.29 5.09 11.31
C GLY A 11 4.59 3.65 11.70
N MET A 12 3.75 2.69 11.29
CA MET A 12 3.97 1.26 11.51
C MET A 12 5.24 0.74 10.80
N SER A 13 5.60 1.32 9.66
CA SER A 13 6.69 0.86 8.80
C SER A 13 7.98 1.68 8.95
N VAL A 14 8.03 2.66 9.86
CA VAL A 14 9.20 3.55 10.05
C VAL A 14 10.45 2.78 10.46
N GLU A 15 10.33 1.89 11.45
CA GLU A 15 11.45 1.06 11.92
C GLU A 15 11.92 0.03 10.86
N SER A 16 11.13 -0.17 9.80
CA SER A 16 11.48 -0.98 8.63
C SER A 16 12.12 -0.16 7.50
N GLY A 17 12.41 1.13 7.74
CA GLY A 17 13.13 2.01 6.82
C GLY A 17 12.25 2.87 5.92
N PHE A 18 10.91 2.81 6.04
CA PHE A 18 10.01 3.67 5.27
C PHE A 18 9.86 5.06 5.92
N LYS A 19 9.76 6.09 5.09
CA LYS A 19 9.42 7.45 5.55
C LYS A 19 7.91 7.58 5.71
N THR A 20 7.46 8.36 6.70
CA THR A 20 6.05 8.75 6.79
C THR A 20 5.67 9.71 5.67
N PHE A 21 4.39 9.75 5.34
CA PHE A 21 3.85 10.63 4.31
C PHE A 21 3.83 12.12 4.72
N ARG A 22 3.74 12.37 6.03
CA ARG A 22 3.77 13.70 6.63
C ARG A 22 5.04 13.84 7.46
N GLY A 23 6.16 14.13 6.79
CA GLY A 23 7.35 14.67 7.44
C GLY A 23 7.13 16.13 7.86
N ASN A 24 7.95 16.65 8.77
CA ASN A 24 7.88 18.06 9.21
C ASN A 24 8.08 19.08 8.07
N ASP A 25 8.53 18.65 6.89
CA ASP A 25 8.84 19.45 5.71
C ASP A 25 7.85 19.27 4.54
N GLY A 26 6.81 18.43 4.69
CA GLY A 26 5.82 18.18 3.62
C GLY A 26 6.32 17.29 2.48
N LEU A 27 7.46 16.63 2.65
CA LEU A 27 8.04 15.75 1.64
C LEU A 27 7.73 14.27 1.91
N TRP A 28 7.56 13.50 0.84
CA TRP A 28 7.56 12.04 0.85
C TRP A 28 8.66 11.53 -0.09
N GLU A 29 9.61 10.78 0.49
CA GLU A 29 10.85 10.35 -0.20
C GLU A 29 11.57 11.52 -0.92
N ASP A 30 11.62 12.67 -0.25
CA ASP A 30 12.29 13.90 -0.70
C ASP A 30 11.57 14.64 -1.86
N TYR A 31 10.31 14.27 -2.16
CA TYR A 31 9.43 14.96 -3.12
C TYR A 31 8.20 15.58 -2.45
N PRO A 32 7.70 16.73 -2.94
CA PRO A 32 6.36 17.20 -2.58
C PRO A 32 5.32 16.13 -2.91
N VAL A 33 4.44 15.86 -1.97
CA VAL A 33 3.38 14.84 -2.10
C VAL A 33 2.58 15.03 -3.39
N GLU A 34 2.20 16.26 -3.72
CA GLU A 34 1.35 16.53 -4.88
C GLU A 34 2.02 16.12 -6.20
N LYS A 35 3.36 16.10 -6.23
CA LYS A 35 4.15 15.74 -7.40
C LYS A 35 4.24 14.24 -7.64
N VAL A 36 4.01 13.41 -6.62
CA VAL A 36 4.25 11.95 -6.71
C VAL A 36 3.04 11.08 -6.41
N ALA A 37 1.98 11.64 -5.81
CA ALA A 37 0.85 10.86 -5.31
C ALA A 37 -0.53 11.36 -5.75
N THR A 38 -0.62 12.19 -6.79
CA THR A 38 -1.90 12.66 -7.37
C THR A 38 -2.17 12.00 -8.71
N HIS A 39 -3.45 11.87 -9.07
CA HIS A 39 -3.84 11.35 -10.39
C HIS A 39 -3.31 12.26 -11.51
N GLU A 40 -3.41 13.57 -11.31
CA GLU A 40 -2.97 14.58 -12.25
C GLU A 40 -1.45 14.55 -12.46
N ALA A 41 -0.65 14.30 -11.42
CA ALA A 41 0.78 14.13 -11.58
C ALA A 41 1.13 12.90 -12.42
N TRP A 42 0.38 11.80 -12.24
CA TRP A 42 0.54 10.61 -13.08
C TRP A 42 0.15 10.86 -14.53
N GLU A 43 -0.96 11.55 -14.81
CA GLU A 43 -1.34 11.88 -16.18
C GLU A 43 -0.33 12.80 -16.87
N ASN A 44 0.26 13.74 -16.13
CA ASN A 44 1.24 14.69 -16.65
C ASN A 44 2.58 14.04 -17.00
N ASP A 45 3.09 13.13 -16.18
CA ASP A 45 4.36 12.43 -16.42
C ASP A 45 4.33 10.98 -15.88
N PRO A 46 3.69 10.05 -16.62
CA PRO A 46 3.56 8.65 -16.19
C PRO A 46 4.92 7.95 -15.99
N GLU A 47 5.92 8.33 -16.78
CA GLU A 47 7.26 7.75 -16.72
C GLU A 47 7.98 8.17 -15.43
N PHE A 48 7.94 9.46 -15.08
CA PHE A 48 8.49 9.95 -13.81
C PHE A 48 7.83 9.26 -12.61
N ILE A 49 6.50 9.16 -12.61
CA ILE A 49 5.78 8.51 -11.50
C ILE A 49 6.11 7.02 -11.43
N ASN A 50 6.09 6.30 -12.56
CA ASN A 50 6.47 4.89 -12.57
C ASN A 50 7.90 4.70 -12.07
N ASN A 51 8.85 5.56 -12.43
CA ASN A 51 10.23 5.51 -11.95
C ASN A 51 10.35 5.80 -10.44
N PHE A 52 9.58 6.76 -9.91
CA PHE A 52 9.48 7.00 -8.48
C PHE A 52 9.01 5.73 -7.73
N TYR A 53 7.93 5.10 -8.20
CA TYR A 53 7.41 3.87 -7.61
C TYR A 53 8.30 2.63 -7.86
N ASN A 54 9.08 2.59 -8.95
CA ASN A 54 10.12 1.59 -9.20
C ASN A 54 11.18 1.64 -8.07
N GLY A 55 11.62 2.84 -7.69
CA GLY A 55 12.54 3.04 -6.57
C GLY A 55 11.97 2.55 -5.23
N LEU A 56 10.70 2.89 -4.96
CA LEU A 56 10.00 2.43 -3.76
C LEU A 56 9.86 0.91 -3.71
N ARG A 57 9.55 0.25 -4.83
CA ARG A 57 9.47 -1.22 -4.92
C ARG A 57 10.80 -1.89 -4.60
N LYS A 58 11.92 -1.38 -5.11
CA LYS A 58 13.27 -1.89 -4.78
C LYS A 58 13.55 -1.81 -3.28
N LYS A 59 13.19 -0.68 -2.66
CA LYS A 59 13.27 -0.51 -1.20
C LYS A 59 12.37 -1.51 -0.46
N LEU A 60 11.15 -1.73 -0.94
CA LEU A 60 10.21 -2.70 -0.38
C LEU A 60 10.75 -4.13 -0.42
N PHE A 61 11.32 -4.57 -1.54
CA PHE A 61 11.86 -5.93 -1.65
C PHE A 61 12.98 -6.19 -0.64
N ALA A 62 13.82 -5.18 -0.36
CA ALA A 62 14.87 -5.27 0.66
C ALA A 62 14.35 -5.13 2.11
N ALA A 63 13.15 -4.57 2.32
CA ALA A 63 12.61 -4.29 3.65
C ALA A 63 12.13 -5.56 4.37
N LYS A 64 12.30 -5.55 5.71
CA LYS A 64 11.87 -6.62 6.61
C LYS A 64 10.83 -6.11 7.61
N PRO A 65 9.87 -6.94 8.04
CA PRO A 65 8.94 -6.55 9.09
C PRO A 65 9.67 -6.25 10.40
N ASN A 66 9.30 -5.15 11.05
CA ASN A 66 9.73 -4.84 12.41
C ASN A 66 8.92 -5.63 13.45
N ASP A 67 9.22 -5.42 14.73
CA ASP A 67 8.58 -6.15 15.81
C ASP A 67 7.09 -5.83 15.96
N GLY A 68 6.64 -4.64 15.59
CA GLY A 68 5.21 -4.29 15.56
C GLY A 68 4.40 -5.20 14.63
N HIS A 69 4.89 -5.45 13.42
CA HIS A 69 4.24 -6.38 12.48
C HIS A 69 4.22 -7.81 13.01
N LYS A 70 5.34 -8.28 13.58
CA LYS A 70 5.45 -9.63 14.14
C LYS A 70 4.52 -9.83 15.34
N LEU A 71 4.38 -8.82 16.20
CA LEU A 71 3.48 -8.86 17.35
C LEU A 71 2.02 -8.93 16.91
N ILE A 72 1.61 -8.16 15.89
CA ILE A 72 0.25 -8.27 15.33
C ILE A 72 0.01 -9.69 14.83
N LYS A 73 0.96 -10.28 14.09
CA LYS A 73 0.83 -11.67 13.66
C LYS A 73 0.70 -12.64 14.85
N GLN A 74 1.50 -12.49 15.90
CA GLN A 74 1.42 -13.37 17.08
C GLN A 74 0.03 -13.31 17.77
N LEU A 75 -0.68 -12.18 17.68
CA LEU A 75 -2.04 -12.10 18.23
C LEU A 75 -3.05 -12.99 17.49
N GLU A 76 -2.79 -13.38 16.24
CA GLU A 76 -3.64 -14.33 15.50
C GLU A 76 -3.73 -15.71 16.19
N ASP A 77 -2.78 -16.06 17.07
CA ASP A 77 -2.80 -17.32 17.81
C ASP A 77 -3.90 -17.36 18.90
N HIS A 78 -4.41 -16.19 19.28
CA HIS A 78 -5.36 -16.03 20.39
C HIS A 78 -6.61 -15.22 20.04
N TYR A 79 -6.58 -14.49 18.93
CA TYR A 79 -7.63 -13.57 18.49
C TYR A 79 -7.96 -13.78 17.01
N GLU A 80 -9.19 -13.47 16.63
CA GLU A 80 -9.51 -13.22 15.22
C GLU A 80 -8.96 -11.83 14.89
N VAL A 81 -7.90 -11.75 14.09
CA VAL A 81 -7.24 -10.49 13.76
C VAL A 81 -7.51 -10.10 12.32
N THR A 82 -7.87 -8.84 12.12
CA THR A 82 -7.91 -8.21 10.79
C THR A 82 -7.04 -6.97 10.80
N VAL A 83 -6.15 -6.85 9.82
CA VAL A 83 -5.31 -5.67 9.64
C VAL A 83 -5.85 -4.84 8.49
N ILE A 84 -6.42 -3.69 8.79
CA ILE A 84 -6.70 -2.64 7.81
C ILE A 84 -5.47 -1.75 7.76
N THR A 85 -4.89 -1.57 6.59
CA THR A 85 -3.67 -0.77 6.43
C THR A 85 -3.86 0.31 5.38
N GLN A 86 -3.39 1.52 5.70
CA GLN A 86 -3.21 2.61 4.75
C GLN A 86 -1.85 2.52 4.04
N ASN A 87 -0.97 1.64 4.51
CA ASN A 87 0.31 1.40 3.87
C ASN A 87 0.11 0.60 2.59
N VAL A 88 1.03 0.83 1.66
CA VAL A 88 1.09 0.12 0.38
C VAL A 88 2.21 -0.92 0.37
N ASP A 89 3.02 -1.00 1.44
CA ASP A 89 4.01 -2.07 1.64
C ASP A 89 3.35 -3.41 2.00
N ASP A 90 4.07 -4.53 1.83
CA ASP A 90 3.60 -5.88 2.17
C ASP A 90 4.22 -6.41 3.49
N LEU A 91 4.53 -5.52 4.44
CA LEU A 91 5.25 -5.91 5.66
C LEU A 91 4.40 -6.70 6.65
N HIS A 92 3.07 -6.51 6.67
CA HIS A 92 2.17 -7.34 7.45
C HIS A 92 2.14 -8.77 6.92
N GLU A 93 2.02 -8.94 5.61
CA GLU A 93 2.05 -10.23 4.91
C GLU A 93 3.40 -10.92 5.12
N LYS A 94 4.51 -10.19 4.98
CA LYS A 94 5.86 -10.71 5.25
C LYS A 94 6.06 -11.12 6.71
N ALA A 95 5.37 -10.48 7.65
CA ALA A 95 5.36 -10.93 9.05
C ALA A 95 4.49 -12.19 9.27
N GLY A 96 3.63 -12.50 8.30
CA GLY A 96 2.76 -13.67 8.27
C GLY A 96 1.29 -13.37 8.54
N SER A 97 0.89 -12.10 8.65
CA SER A 97 -0.52 -11.72 8.86
C SER A 97 -1.40 -12.30 7.75
N THR A 98 -2.53 -12.88 8.14
CA THR A 98 -3.35 -13.70 7.23
C THR A 98 -4.58 -12.99 6.69
N ASN A 99 -5.07 -11.97 7.37
CA ASN A 99 -6.21 -11.16 6.92
C ASN A 99 -5.84 -9.67 6.89
N VAL A 100 -5.42 -9.19 5.71
CA VAL A 100 -4.98 -7.81 5.49
C VAL A 100 -5.83 -7.14 4.43
N ILE A 101 -6.30 -5.93 4.73
CA ILE A 101 -7.08 -5.06 3.83
C ILE A 101 -6.26 -3.80 3.54
N HIS A 102 -5.79 -3.68 2.30
CA HIS A 102 -5.11 -2.47 1.82
C HIS A 102 -6.11 -1.41 1.36
N LEU A 103 -6.16 -0.29 2.09
CA LEU A 103 -6.99 0.85 1.69
C LEU A 103 -6.43 1.56 0.47
N HIS A 104 -5.11 1.78 0.42
CA HIS A 104 -4.48 2.64 -0.59
C HIS A 104 -3.76 1.88 -1.71
N GLY A 105 -4.13 0.61 -1.91
CA GLY A 105 -3.50 -0.26 -2.90
C GLY A 105 -2.22 -0.90 -2.38
N GLU A 106 -1.44 -1.45 -3.30
CA GLU A 106 -0.31 -2.35 -3.00
C GLU A 106 0.85 -2.04 -3.93
N LEU A 107 2.01 -1.71 -3.35
CA LEU A 107 3.19 -1.23 -4.04
C LEU A 107 3.81 -2.29 -4.97
N LYS A 108 3.61 -3.57 -4.67
CA LYS A 108 4.04 -4.69 -5.54
C LYS A 108 3.15 -4.86 -6.77
N LYS A 109 2.03 -4.18 -6.86
CA LYS A 109 1.07 -4.36 -7.95
C LYS A 109 1.04 -3.15 -8.87
N VAL A 110 0.74 -3.43 -10.13
CA VAL A 110 0.47 -2.45 -11.18
C VAL A 110 -0.85 -2.79 -11.84
N CYS A 111 -1.51 -1.78 -12.41
CA CYS A 111 -2.82 -1.91 -13.02
C CYS A 111 -2.95 -1.09 -14.30
N SER A 112 -4.05 -1.33 -15.01
CA SER A 112 -4.49 -0.51 -16.14
C SER A 112 -4.75 0.93 -15.70
N SER A 113 -4.30 1.90 -16.49
CA SER A 113 -4.64 3.30 -16.27
C SER A 113 -6.07 3.63 -16.70
N ALA A 114 -6.70 2.81 -17.54
CA ALA A 114 -8.08 3.00 -17.97
C ALA A 114 -9.09 2.34 -17.02
N ASP A 115 -8.69 1.27 -16.33
CA ASP A 115 -9.54 0.48 -15.42
C ASP A 115 -8.69 -0.12 -14.28
N ALA A 116 -8.32 0.74 -13.31
CA ALA A 116 -7.35 0.43 -12.27
C ALA A 116 -7.75 -0.74 -11.35
N TYR A 117 -9.05 -1.03 -11.23
CA TYR A 117 -9.55 -2.04 -10.30
C TYR A 117 -9.94 -3.36 -10.98
N ASN A 118 -9.88 -3.43 -12.31
CA ASN A 118 -10.14 -4.67 -13.02
C ASN A 118 -9.02 -5.70 -12.79
N PRO A 119 -9.32 -6.82 -12.12
CA PRO A 119 -8.30 -7.80 -11.73
C PRO A 119 -7.63 -8.45 -12.94
N LYS A 120 -8.27 -8.45 -14.12
CA LYS A 120 -7.71 -9.01 -15.35
C LYS A 120 -6.45 -8.25 -15.82
N TYR A 121 -6.36 -6.97 -15.53
CA TYR A 121 -5.27 -6.09 -15.98
C TYR A 121 -4.28 -5.76 -14.87
N ARG A 122 -4.42 -6.42 -13.73
CA ARG A 122 -3.54 -6.27 -12.59
C ARG A 122 -2.39 -7.26 -12.68
N LYS A 123 -1.18 -6.79 -12.40
CA LYS A 123 0.05 -7.60 -12.40
C LYS A 123 0.79 -7.36 -11.10
N GLU A 124 1.25 -8.44 -10.47
CA GLU A 124 2.19 -8.36 -9.35
C GLU A 124 3.62 -8.43 -9.88
N LEU A 125 4.48 -7.56 -9.35
CA LEU A 125 5.90 -7.46 -9.65
C LEU A 125 6.70 -8.21 -8.58
N THR A 126 7.88 -8.70 -8.98
CA THR A 126 8.78 -9.48 -8.12
C THR A 126 10.09 -8.75 -7.91
N GLU A 127 10.92 -9.24 -6.99
CA GLU A 127 12.27 -8.71 -6.77
C GLU A 127 13.13 -8.80 -8.03
N ASP A 128 12.97 -9.86 -8.83
CA ASP A 128 13.72 -10.06 -10.09
C ASP A 128 13.26 -9.11 -11.21
N VAL A 129 11.98 -8.75 -11.22
CA VAL A 129 11.38 -7.86 -12.23
C VAL A 129 10.60 -6.75 -11.51
N PRO A 130 11.32 -5.85 -10.82
CA PRO A 130 10.69 -4.91 -9.92
C PRO A 130 10.21 -3.68 -10.65
N ASP A 131 10.54 -3.46 -11.93
CA ASP A 131 10.36 -2.20 -12.65
C ASP A 131 9.22 -2.26 -13.68
N VAL A 132 8.52 -1.14 -13.86
CA VAL A 132 7.66 -0.86 -15.02
C VAL A 132 8.49 -0.06 -16.02
N LEU A 133 8.55 -0.51 -17.27
CA LEU A 133 9.32 0.16 -18.30
C LEU A 133 8.55 1.34 -18.92
N PRO A 134 9.24 2.35 -19.47
CA PRO A 134 8.58 3.45 -20.17
C PRO A 134 7.64 2.97 -21.27
N GLY A 135 6.38 3.40 -21.22
CA GLY A 135 5.35 3.03 -22.20
C GLY A 135 4.84 1.59 -22.11
N GLU A 136 5.18 0.82 -21.06
CA GLU A 136 4.64 -0.51 -20.84
C GLU A 136 3.11 -0.46 -20.70
N LYS A 137 2.43 -1.40 -21.37
CA LYS A 137 0.97 -1.40 -21.49
C LYS A 137 0.34 -2.52 -20.69
N ALA A 138 -0.83 -2.25 -20.14
CA ALA A 138 -1.73 -3.26 -19.61
C ALA A 138 -2.37 -4.09 -20.74
N GLY A 139 -3.06 -5.17 -20.37
CA GLY A 139 -3.71 -6.06 -21.34
C GLY A 139 -4.86 -5.44 -22.16
N ASP A 140 -5.32 -4.25 -21.79
CA ASP A 140 -6.30 -3.45 -22.54
C ASP A 140 -5.66 -2.40 -23.47
N GLY A 141 -4.33 -2.31 -23.50
CA GLY A 141 -3.58 -1.35 -24.31
C GLY A 141 -3.39 0.03 -23.68
N SER A 142 -3.96 0.28 -22.49
CA SER A 142 -3.66 1.46 -21.67
C SER A 142 -2.27 1.36 -21.04
N LEU A 143 -1.77 2.44 -20.44
CA LEU A 143 -0.48 2.40 -19.75
C LEU A 143 -0.59 1.61 -18.44
N LEU A 144 0.49 0.92 -18.07
CA LEU A 144 0.64 0.44 -16.70
C LEU A 144 0.92 1.61 -15.76
N ARG A 145 0.20 1.63 -14.64
CA ARG A 145 0.43 2.53 -13.51
C ARG A 145 0.59 1.75 -12.22
N PRO A 146 1.15 2.34 -11.16
CA PRO A 146 1.19 1.73 -9.84
C PRO A 146 -0.24 1.43 -9.37
N PHE A 147 -0.46 0.26 -8.76
CA PHE A 147 -1.74 -0.06 -8.12
C PHE A 147 -1.80 0.64 -6.75
N ILE A 148 -1.92 1.96 -6.80
CA ILE A 148 -1.93 2.87 -5.67
C ILE A 148 -3.15 3.75 -5.83
N VAL A 149 -3.87 3.97 -4.74
CA VAL A 149 -4.94 4.97 -4.68
C VAL A 149 -4.29 6.34 -4.54
N PHE A 150 -4.36 7.15 -5.59
CA PHE A 150 -3.85 8.51 -5.57
C PHE A 150 -4.82 9.46 -4.87
N PHE A 151 -4.30 10.62 -4.43
CA PHE A 151 -5.14 11.73 -4.01
C PHE A 151 -6.11 12.09 -5.13
N GLY A 152 -7.39 12.27 -4.76
CA GLY A 152 -8.49 12.51 -5.69
C GLY A 152 -9.22 11.25 -6.14
N GLU A 153 -8.69 10.06 -5.90
CA GLU A 153 -9.33 8.79 -6.27
C GLU A 153 -10.21 8.22 -5.14
N SER A 154 -11.23 7.46 -5.52
CA SER A 154 -12.03 6.67 -4.57
C SER A 154 -11.17 5.59 -3.89
N VAL A 155 -11.53 5.21 -2.67
CA VAL A 155 -10.88 4.16 -1.87
C VAL A 155 -11.77 2.92 -1.84
N PRO A 156 -11.66 1.95 -2.78
CA PRO A 156 -12.71 0.93 -2.94
C PRO A 156 -12.79 -0.09 -1.81
N MET A 157 -11.76 -0.17 -0.97
CA MET A 157 -11.72 -1.06 0.18
C MET A 157 -12.28 -0.40 1.45
N ILE A 158 -12.82 0.82 1.37
CA ILE A 158 -13.35 1.53 2.55
C ILE A 158 -14.60 0.85 3.11
N GLU A 159 -15.53 0.37 2.28
CA GLU A 159 -16.74 -0.31 2.76
C GLU A 159 -16.42 -1.69 3.36
N PRO A 160 -15.60 -2.56 2.73
CA PRO A 160 -15.11 -3.78 3.39
C PRO A 160 -14.43 -3.50 4.73
N ALA A 161 -13.53 -2.51 4.78
CA ALA A 161 -12.84 -2.13 6.01
C ALA A 161 -13.81 -1.65 7.11
N ALA A 162 -14.78 -0.80 6.75
CA ALA A 162 -15.79 -0.30 7.69
C ALA A 162 -16.64 -1.44 8.27
N LYS A 163 -16.94 -2.46 7.47
CA LYS A 163 -17.64 -3.67 7.95
C LYS A 163 -16.82 -4.39 9.01
N GLU A 164 -15.54 -4.66 8.74
CA GLU A 164 -14.66 -5.32 9.70
C GLU A 164 -14.56 -4.55 11.02
N VAL A 165 -14.42 -3.23 10.95
CA VAL A 165 -14.42 -2.34 12.12
C VAL A 165 -15.73 -2.42 12.90
N SER A 166 -16.88 -2.49 12.22
CA SER A 166 -18.19 -2.53 12.88
C SER A 166 -18.45 -3.81 13.69
N GLU A 167 -17.69 -4.87 13.40
CA GLU A 167 -17.78 -6.18 14.06
C GLU A 167 -16.69 -6.37 15.13
N ALA A 168 -15.79 -5.39 15.31
CA ALA A 168 -14.63 -5.52 16.19
C ALA A 168 -15.01 -5.44 17.68
N ASP A 169 -14.47 -6.34 18.50
CA ASP A 169 -14.51 -6.20 19.97
C ASP A 169 -13.48 -5.17 20.45
N ILE A 170 -12.35 -5.09 19.75
CA ILE A 170 -11.24 -4.19 20.04
C ILE A 170 -10.77 -3.57 18.72
N PHE A 171 -10.70 -2.24 18.68
CA PHE A 171 -10.16 -1.50 17.54
C PHE A 171 -8.88 -0.76 17.97
N VAL A 172 -7.77 -1.03 17.28
CA VAL A 172 -6.44 -0.49 17.61
C VAL A 172 -5.92 0.34 16.46
N ILE A 173 -5.49 1.56 16.73
CA ILE A 173 -4.97 2.50 15.72
C ILE A 173 -3.47 2.69 15.94
N ILE A 174 -2.65 2.44 14.92
CA ILE A 174 -1.18 2.46 15.02
C ILE A 174 -0.57 3.27 13.88
N GLY A 175 0.27 4.26 14.22
CA GLY A 175 1.15 4.92 13.25
C GLY A 175 0.42 5.69 12.14
N THR A 176 -0.77 6.22 12.40
CA THR A 176 -1.54 7.03 11.44
C THR A 176 -1.88 8.41 12.02
N SER A 177 -2.06 9.41 11.14
CA SER A 177 -2.28 10.82 11.45
C SER A 177 -3.59 11.38 10.89
#